data_AF-A0A9W7HPP1-F1
#
_entry.id   AF-A0A9W7HPP1-F1
#
_cell.length_a   1.000
_cell.length_b   1.000
_cell.length_c   1.000
_cell.angle_alpha   90.00
_cell.angle_beta   90.00
_cell.angle_gamma   90.00
#
_symmetry.space_group_name_H-M   'P 1'
#
loop_
_entity.id
_entity.type
_entity.pdbx_description
1 polymer ?
#
loop_
_entity_poly.entity_id
_entity_poly.type
_entity_poly.pdbx_seq_one_letter_code
_entity_poly.pdbx_strand_id
1 'polypeptide(L)'
;MATFLLFLIIAASAFSTLNADVNIDCGTSELYSSDDYSIGWVGDDNYIQHGESVELRSSSSLYQPLATLRVFADRKKSCYNIDSSKGSKVLVRAYFYYGNYDGKSSPPSFDLHFDGNHWATVETSIDQSVFYEVIYVTKTDTISVCVAQTAPNMFPFISAIEVRDLDSKMYADLDSNRALMLRRRVAYGTKAIVRSIDDIYDRIWVPAVSVDGLTVLTSDEILVEVGLDDSPPSAVLLNAFSTDSTSSSIRLGTNLPRTKVPIYMNMYFSEVSVLDSTQTRSF
;
A
#
# COMPACT_ATOMS: atom_id res chain seq x y z
N MET A 1 18.12 10.84 -58.62
CA MET A 1 17.56 9.97 -57.56
C MET A 1 17.34 10.83 -56.34
N ALA A 2 16.09 11.19 -56.04
CA ALA A 2 15.73 12.02 -54.90
C ALA A 2 15.07 11.12 -53.85
N THR A 3 15.77 10.92 -52.73
CA THR A 3 15.28 10.17 -51.56
C THR A 3 14.41 11.10 -50.72
N PHE A 4 13.10 10.84 -50.69
CA PHE A 4 12.16 11.46 -49.76
C PHE A 4 12.18 10.67 -48.45
N LEU A 5 12.67 11.28 -47.37
CA LEU A 5 12.50 10.73 -46.02
C LEU A 5 11.07 11.02 -45.54
N LEU A 6 10.28 9.96 -45.36
CA LEU A 6 8.99 10.02 -44.69
C LEU A 6 9.24 9.99 -43.17
N PHE A 7 9.03 11.11 -42.48
CA PHE A 7 8.98 11.13 -41.02
C PHE A 7 7.59 10.66 -40.57
N LEU A 8 7.53 9.47 -39.98
CA LEU A 8 6.34 8.99 -39.29
C LEU A 8 6.21 9.77 -37.97
N ILE A 9 5.30 10.74 -37.92
CA ILE A 9 4.92 11.39 -36.67
C ILE A 9 4.03 10.41 -35.93
N ILE A 10 4.59 9.69 -34.95
CA ILE A 10 3.80 8.95 -33.96
C ILE A 10 3.19 10.01 -33.04
N ALA A 11 1.94 10.38 -33.32
CA ALA A 11 1.15 11.15 -32.39
C ALA A 11 0.90 10.27 -31.16
N ALA A 12 1.61 10.55 -30.07
CA ALA A 12 1.28 10.00 -28.76
C ALA A 12 -0.07 10.58 -28.36
N SER A 13 -1.15 9.85 -28.64
CA SER A 13 -2.44 10.08 -28.01
C SER A 13 -2.26 9.78 -26.52
N ALA A 14 -2.05 10.83 -25.73
CA ALA A 14 -2.25 10.75 -24.29
C ALA A 14 -3.73 10.44 -24.07
N PHE A 15 -4.08 9.16 -23.99
CA PHE A 15 -5.28 8.77 -23.29
C PHE A 15 -5.01 9.16 -21.84
N SER A 16 -5.54 10.30 -21.42
CA SER A 16 -5.77 10.56 -19.99
C SER A 16 -6.86 9.58 -19.56
N THR A 17 -6.49 8.32 -19.37
CA THR A 17 -7.23 7.47 -18.47
C THR A 17 -7.16 8.19 -17.13
N LEU A 18 -8.29 8.71 -16.68
CA LEU A 18 -8.44 9.32 -15.35
C LEU A 18 -8.34 8.17 -14.34
N ASN A 19 -7.14 7.62 -14.24
CA ASN A 19 -6.80 6.53 -13.35
C ASN A 19 -6.40 7.17 -12.03
N ALA A 20 -6.89 6.62 -10.93
CA ALA A 20 -6.60 7.09 -9.59
C ALA A 20 -5.16 6.73 -9.16
N ASP A 21 -4.20 6.64 -10.08
CA ASP A 21 -2.82 6.26 -9.77
C ASP A 21 -1.98 7.49 -9.44
N VAL A 22 -1.80 7.74 -8.14
CA VAL A 22 -1.06 8.89 -7.63
C VAL A 22 -0.40 8.59 -6.28
N ASN A 23 0.78 9.17 -6.07
CA ASN A 23 1.47 9.18 -4.78
C ASN A 23 1.67 10.63 -4.35
N ILE A 24 1.14 10.97 -3.19
CA ILE A 24 1.08 12.33 -2.67
C ILE A 24 1.98 12.40 -1.42
N ASP A 25 3.06 13.16 -1.52
CA ASP A 25 3.93 13.51 -0.40
C ASP A 25 3.29 14.73 0.30
N CYS A 26 2.83 14.53 1.53
CA CYS A 26 1.96 15.49 2.19
C CYS A 26 2.78 16.51 2.99
N GLY A 27 2.60 17.79 2.70
CA GLY A 27 3.41 18.85 3.31
C GLY A 27 4.60 19.28 2.45
N THR A 28 4.72 18.80 1.21
CA THR A 28 5.65 19.35 0.21
C THR A 28 4.91 20.02 -0.94
N SER A 29 5.54 21.05 -1.50
CA SER A 29 5.12 21.70 -2.75
C SER A 29 5.97 21.26 -3.95
N GLU A 30 6.81 20.23 -3.77
CA GLU A 30 7.61 19.68 -4.87
C GLU A 30 6.72 19.12 -5.97
N LEU A 31 7.04 19.46 -7.23
CA LEU A 31 6.25 19.01 -8.37
C LEU A 31 6.42 17.51 -8.65
N TYR A 32 7.62 16.99 -8.40
CA TYR A 32 7.94 15.59 -8.58
C TYR A 32 9.20 15.20 -7.80
N SER A 33 9.14 14.07 -7.12
CA SER A 33 10.29 13.37 -6.54
C SER A 33 10.17 11.87 -6.77
N SER A 34 11.24 11.13 -6.55
CA SER A 34 11.25 9.66 -6.69
C SER A 34 11.95 9.03 -5.50
N ASP A 35 11.37 7.96 -4.97
CA ASP A 35 11.93 7.25 -3.83
C ASP A 35 12.82 6.06 -4.21
N ASP A 36 13.33 5.35 -3.19
CA ASP A 36 14.20 4.18 -3.35
C ASP A 36 13.50 2.97 -4.01
N TYR A 37 12.16 2.96 -4.07
CA TYR A 37 11.35 1.96 -4.77
C TYR A 37 11.02 2.39 -6.21
N SER A 38 11.63 3.47 -6.71
CA SER A 38 11.34 4.08 -8.02
C SER A 38 9.89 4.54 -8.17
N ILE A 39 9.23 4.87 -7.06
CA ILE A 39 7.87 5.41 -7.05
C ILE A 39 7.97 6.92 -7.19
N GLY A 40 7.22 7.48 -8.14
CA GLY A 40 7.12 8.93 -8.33
C GLY A 40 6.10 9.56 -7.39
N TRP A 41 6.46 10.66 -6.76
CA TRP A 41 5.67 11.40 -5.77
C TRP A 41 5.41 12.82 -6.23
N VAL A 42 4.23 13.36 -5.91
CA VAL A 42 3.85 14.76 -6.14
C VAL A 42 3.48 15.43 -4.83
N GLY A 43 3.67 16.74 -4.73
CA GLY A 43 3.22 17.53 -3.58
C GLY A 43 1.70 17.61 -3.46
N ASP A 44 1.24 18.00 -2.27
CA ASP A 44 -0.18 17.90 -1.93
C ASP A 44 -1.04 19.13 -2.21
N ASP A 45 -0.44 20.20 -2.71
CA ASP A 45 -1.11 21.50 -2.92
C ASP A 45 -2.34 21.42 -3.86
N ASN A 46 -2.44 20.42 -4.75
CA ASN A 46 -3.61 20.24 -5.62
C ASN A 46 -4.76 19.49 -4.92
N TYR A 47 -4.50 18.80 -3.82
CA TYR A 47 -5.44 17.87 -3.17
C TYR A 47 -6.02 18.42 -1.86
N ILE A 48 -5.33 19.39 -1.25
CA ILE A 48 -5.69 20.03 0.03
C ILE A 48 -5.22 21.49 0.01
N GLN A 49 -6.01 22.42 0.57
CA GLN A 49 -5.75 23.88 0.52
C GLN A 49 -5.53 24.51 1.90
N HIS A 50 -5.46 23.71 2.96
CA HIS A 50 -5.35 24.17 4.34
C HIS A 50 -4.51 23.19 5.16
N GLY A 51 -4.25 23.53 6.41
CA GLY A 51 -3.29 22.83 7.26
C GLY A 51 -1.87 23.36 7.08
N GLU A 52 -1.01 23.02 8.03
CA GLU A 52 0.38 23.48 8.10
C GLU A 52 1.33 22.40 7.59
N SER A 53 2.21 22.75 6.66
CA SER A 53 3.30 21.89 6.21
C SER A 53 4.43 21.91 7.24
N VAL A 54 4.96 20.73 7.57
CA VAL A 54 6.07 20.57 8.50
C VAL A 54 7.12 19.64 7.91
N GLU A 55 8.36 20.13 7.84
CA GLU A 55 9.54 19.33 7.50
C GLU A 55 10.13 18.73 8.78
N LEU A 56 10.38 17.42 8.75
CA LEU A 56 10.88 16.67 9.90
C LEU A 56 12.40 16.67 9.93
N ARG A 57 12.96 17.05 11.08
CA ARG A 57 14.40 16.94 11.34
C ARG A 57 14.71 15.52 11.80
N SER A 58 15.08 14.64 10.88
CA SER A 58 15.49 13.28 11.23
C SER A 58 17.01 13.09 11.22
N SER A 59 17.52 12.37 12.22
CA SER A 59 18.92 11.94 12.31
C SER A 59 19.19 10.64 11.53
N SER A 60 18.15 9.99 11.00
CA SER A 60 18.23 8.76 10.20
C SER A 60 17.68 9.00 8.80
N SER A 61 18.09 8.18 7.83
CA SER A 61 17.49 8.16 6.49
C SER A 61 16.04 7.68 6.57
N LEU A 62 15.11 8.61 6.75
CA LEU A 62 13.68 8.33 6.62
C LEU A 62 13.38 8.03 5.15
N TYR A 63 12.42 7.13 4.94
CA TYR A 63 11.77 7.00 3.65
C TYR A 63 11.21 8.38 3.25
N GLN A 64 11.63 8.91 2.09
CA GLN A 64 11.44 10.31 1.70
C GLN A 64 10.01 10.84 1.86
N PRO A 65 8.94 10.10 1.50
CA PRO A 65 7.54 10.53 1.71
C PRO A 65 7.12 10.65 3.18
N LEU A 66 8.00 10.32 4.13
CA LEU A 66 7.80 10.51 5.57
C LEU A 66 8.69 11.61 6.14
N ALA A 67 9.44 12.32 5.30
CA ALA A 67 10.27 13.45 5.72
C ALA A 67 9.44 14.74 5.89
N THR A 68 8.26 14.80 5.29
CA THR A 68 7.30 15.89 5.50
C THR A 68 5.96 15.35 6.00
N LEU A 69 5.17 16.23 6.61
CA LEU A 69 3.79 15.95 6.98
C LEU A 69 2.96 17.23 6.91
N ARG A 70 1.64 17.07 6.73
CA ARG A 70 0.67 18.16 6.86
C ARG A 70 -0.18 18.00 8.13
N VAL A 71 -0.22 19.03 8.96
CA VAL A 71 -0.95 19.08 10.25
C VAL A 71 -2.24 19.87 10.10
N PHE A 72 -3.31 19.38 10.73
CA PHE A 72 -4.63 20.03 10.72
C PHE A 72 -5.04 20.48 12.13
N ALA A 73 -4.52 21.62 12.57
CA ALA A 73 -4.91 22.23 13.85
C ALA A 73 -6.13 23.16 13.74
N ASP A 74 -6.47 23.59 12.52
CA ASP A 74 -7.50 24.59 12.23
C ASP A 74 -8.92 24.00 12.16
N ARG A 75 -9.06 22.68 11.97
CA ARG A 75 -10.33 22.01 11.70
C ARG A 75 -10.45 20.67 12.42
N LYS A 76 -11.69 20.30 12.72
CA LYS A 76 -12.02 18.98 13.29
C LYS A 76 -11.94 17.84 12.27
N LYS A 77 -12.07 18.13 10.98
CA LYS A 77 -11.98 17.16 9.90
C LYS A 77 -11.41 17.83 8.65
N SER A 78 -10.42 17.19 8.04
CA SER A 78 -9.73 17.64 6.83
C SER A 78 -9.68 16.49 5.84
N CYS A 79 -9.96 16.75 4.57
CA CYS A 79 -10.11 15.73 3.54
C CYS A 79 -9.30 16.09 2.29
N TYR A 80 -8.47 15.17 1.85
CA TYR A 80 -7.90 15.18 0.51
C TYR A 80 -8.97 14.75 -0.48
N ASN A 81 -9.01 15.37 -1.65
CA ASN A 81 -9.89 14.97 -2.74
C ASN A 81 -9.03 14.60 -3.94
N ILE A 82 -9.13 13.35 -4.37
CA ILE A 82 -8.29 12.76 -5.41
C ILE A 82 -9.21 12.31 -6.54
N ASP A 83 -8.92 12.70 -7.76
CA ASP A 83 -9.70 12.32 -8.93
C ASP A 83 -9.70 10.80 -9.12
N SER A 84 -10.87 10.24 -9.42
CA SER A 84 -11.03 8.81 -9.70
C SER A 84 -12.14 8.60 -10.72
N SER A 85 -12.32 7.36 -11.17
CA SER A 85 -13.49 6.98 -11.96
C SER A 85 -14.48 6.22 -11.08
N LYS A 86 -15.77 6.55 -11.15
CA LYS A 86 -16.82 5.81 -10.44
C LYS A 86 -16.84 4.34 -10.86
N GLY A 87 -16.87 3.44 -9.87
CA GLY A 87 -16.88 2.00 -10.09
C GLY A 87 -15.49 1.39 -10.25
N SER A 88 -14.43 2.20 -10.20
CA SER A 88 -13.05 1.69 -10.12
C SER A 88 -12.83 0.93 -8.82
N LYS A 89 -12.13 -0.20 -8.91
CA LYS A 89 -11.61 -0.90 -7.74
C LYS A 89 -10.25 -0.31 -7.41
N VAL A 90 -10.11 0.24 -6.22
CA VAL A 90 -8.93 1.02 -5.84
C VAL A 90 -8.31 0.50 -4.56
N LEU A 91 -7.00 0.60 -4.47
CA LEU A 91 -6.23 0.48 -3.23
C LEU A 91 -5.83 1.88 -2.80
N VAL A 92 -6.17 2.25 -1.58
CA VAL A 92 -5.75 3.52 -0.96
C VAL A 92 -4.91 3.20 0.26
N ARG A 93 -3.75 3.84 0.38
CA ARG A 93 -2.84 3.72 1.52
C ARG A 93 -2.53 5.11 2.08
N ALA A 94 -2.63 5.26 3.39
CA ALA A 94 -2.31 6.50 4.10
C ALA A 94 -1.23 6.24 5.15
N TYR A 95 -0.20 7.09 5.17
CA TYR A 95 0.95 6.96 6.06
C TYR A 95 1.00 8.09 7.09
N PHE A 96 1.47 7.74 8.27
CA PHE A 96 1.58 8.63 9.41
C PHE A 96 2.92 8.44 10.11
N TYR A 97 3.74 9.47 10.13
CA TYR A 97 4.96 9.54 10.92
C TYR A 97 4.99 10.85 11.71
N TYR A 98 4.88 10.78 13.04
CA TYR A 98 4.80 11.97 13.90
C TYR A 98 6.16 12.68 14.02
N GLY A 99 7.26 11.91 14.13
CA GLY A 99 8.62 12.46 14.16
C GLY A 99 8.88 13.50 15.25
N ASN A 100 8.04 13.56 16.28
CA ASN A 100 8.04 14.60 17.31
C ASN A 100 8.07 16.04 16.75
N TYR A 101 7.35 16.29 15.65
CA TYR A 101 7.45 17.56 14.90
C TYR A 101 7.20 18.81 15.73
N ASP A 102 6.37 18.72 16.78
CA ASP A 102 6.02 19.83 17.67
C ASP A 102 6.80 19.84 18.99
N GLY A 103 7.75 18.91 19.17
CA GLY A 103 8.59 18.83 20.35
C GLY A 103 7.89 18.41 21.65
N LYS A 104 6.63 17.96 21.60
CA LYS A 104 5.85 17.65 22.82
C LYS A 104 6.03 16.22 23.34
N SER A 105 6.62 15.34 22.53
CA SER A 105 6.76 13.90 22.83
C SER A 105 5.43 13.25 23.21
N SER A 106 4.34 13.73 22.61
CA SER A 106 2.97 13.30 22.90
C SER A 106 2.23 13.06 21.57
N PRO A 107 2.47 11.92 20.91
CA PRO A 107 1.88 11.61 19.62
C PRO A 107 0.33 11.64 19.69
N PRO A 108 -0.34 12.30 18.73
CA PRO A 108 -1.80 12.37 18.72
C PRO A 108 -2.42 11.05 18.20
N SER A 109 -3.70 10.88 18.53
CA SER A 109 -4.60 9.85 18.00
C SER A 109 -5.86 10.52 17.48
N PHE A 110 -6.35 10.05 16.34
CA PHE A 110 -7.43 10.66 15.56
C PHE A 110 -8.01 9.62 14.61
N ASP A 111 -9.17 9.89 14.01
CA ASP A 111 -9.81 8.95 13.10
C ASP A 111 -9.43 9.21 11.65
N LEU A 112 -9.21 8.14 10.90
CA LEU A 112 -9.06 8.10 9.46
C LEU A 112 -10.36 7.63 8.80
N HIS A 113 -10.72 8.24 7.68
CA HIS A 113 -11.91 7.92 6.91
C HIS A 113 -11.59 7.84 5.42
N PHE A 114 -12.30 6.97 4.70
CA PHE A 114 -12.32 6.91 3.24
C PHE A 114 -13.75 7.12 2.75
N ASP A 115 -13.98 8.03 1.80
CA ASP A 115 -15.29 8.34 1.21
C ASP A 115 -16.42 8.53 2.25
N GLY A 116 -16.08 9.18 3.37
CA GLY A 116 -16.99 9.43 4.48
C GLY A 116 -17.20 8.26 5.45
N ASN A 117 -16.67 7.07 5.16
CA ASN A 117 -16.74 5.89 6.02
C ASN A 117 -15.57 5.87 7.00
N HIS A 118 -15.80 5.40 8.23
CA HIS A 118 -14.71 5.18 9.18
C HIS A 118 -13.78 4.07 8.66
N TRP A 119 -12.49 4.38 8.61
CA TRP A 119 -11.44 3.47 8.17
C TRP A 119 -10.75 2.84 9.38
N ALA A 120 -10.18 3.68 10.24
CA ALA A 120 -9.41 3.27 11.40
C ALA A 120 -9.28 4.43 12.39
N THR A 121 -8.98 4.11 13.64
CA THR A 121 -8.37 5.08 14.57
C THR A 121 -6.86 4.97 14.42
N VAL A 122 -6.23 6.10 14.08
CA VAL A 122 -4.79 6.24 13.93
C VAL A 122 -4.17 6.37 15.31
N GLU A 123 -3.26 5.46 15.61
CA GLU A 123 -2.42 5.49 16.82
C GLU A 123 -0.98 5.64 16.36
N THR A 124 -0.35 6.76 16.72
CA THR A 124 1.04 7.05 16.33
C THR A 124 1.97 6.93 17.52
N SER A 125 3.25 6.78 17.24
CA SER A 125 4.32 6.79 18.24
C SER A 125 5.29 7.94 17.96
N ILE A 126 6.29 8.13 18.82
CA ILE A 126 7.28 9.20 18.67
C ILE A 126 8.09 9.04 17.36
N ASP A 127 8.53 7.81 17.08
CA ASP A 127 9.59 7.52 16.10
C ASP A 127 9.28 6.32 15.20
N GLN A 128 8.07 5.76 15.23
CA GLN A 128 7.63 4.72 14.30
C GLN A 128 6.53 5.24 13.37
N SER A 129 6.66 4.92 12.09
CA SER A 129 5.62 5.16 11.11
C SER A 129 4.58 4.05 11.14
N VAL A 130 3.34 4.41 10.84
CA VAL A 130 2.23 3.47 10.64
C VAL A 130 1.55 3.79 9.31
N PHE A 131 1.02 2.77 8.66
CA PHE A 131 0.18 2.96 7.49
C PHE A 131 -1.09 2.13 7.61
N TYR A 132 -2.13 2.60 6.93
CA TYR A 132 -3.40 1.90 6.79
C TYR A 132 -3.67 1.73 5.30
N GLU A 133 -4.16 0.55 4.90
CA GLU A 133 -4.53 0.25 3.52
C GLU A 133 -5.99 -0.23 3.46
N VAL A 134 -6.74 0.26 2.47
CA VAL A 134 -8.11 -0.15 2.16
C VAL A 134 -8.24 -0.44 0.67
N ILE A 135 -8.98 -1.49 0.35
CA ILE A 135 -9.39 -1.80 -1.03
C ILE A 135 -10.90 -1.74 -1.10
N TYR A 136 -11.44 -0.98 -2.04
CA TYR A 136 -12.89 -0.81 -2.20
C TYR A 136 -13.25 -0.39 -3.63
N VAL A 137 -14.55 -0.34 -3.92
CA VAL A 137 -15.07 0.14 -5.20
C VAL A 137 -15.60 1.56 -5.02
N THR A 138 -15.07 2.51 -5.79
CA THR A 138 -15.46 3.93 -5.70
C THR A 138 -16.93 4.14 -6.07
N LYS A 139 -17.62 5.02 -5.33
CA LYS A 139 -19.04 5.34 -5.58
C LYS A 139 -19.22 6.64 -6.39
N THR A 140 -18.16 7.42 -6.48
CA THR A 140 -18.07 8.74 -7.11
C THR A 140 -16.79 8.83 -7.94
N ASP A 141 -16.67 9.90 -8.73
CA ASP A 141 -15.47 10.21 -9.52
C ASP A 141 -14.39 10.92 -8.67
N THR A 142 -14.44 10.73 -7.35
CA THR A 142 -13.52 11.32 -6.39
C THR A 142 -13.35 10.37 -5.22
N ILE A 143 -12.10 10.12 -4.85
CA ILE A 143 -11.68 9.47 -3.61
C ILE A 143 -11.44 10.55 -2.57
N SER A 144 -12.00 10.37 -1.38
CA SER A 144 -11.81 11.26 -0.24
C SER A 144 -11.08 10.53 0.89
N VAL A 145 -9.90 11.04 1.26
CA VAL A 145 -9.14 10.56 2.43
C VAL A 145 -9.19 11.64 3.49
N CYS A 146 -9.87 11.37 4.60
CA CYS A 146 -10.05 12.35 5.66
C CYS A 146 -9.44 11.92 6.99
N VAL A 147 -8.84 12.88 7.68
CA VAL A 147 -8.43 12.76 9.07
C VAL A 147 -9.34 13.62 9.95
N ALA A 148 -9.72 13.11 11.12
CA ALA A 148 -10.70 13.74 12.01
C ALA A 148 -10.28 13.69 13.48
N GLN A 149 -10.27 14.86 14.12
CA GLN A 149 -9.93 15.02 15.52
C GLN A 149 -10.98 14.36 16.43
N THR A 150 -10.54 13.52 17.36
CA THR A 150 -11.40 12.79 18.31
C THR A 150 -11.44 13.42 19.69
N ALA A 151 -10.42 14.21 20.07
CA ALA A 151 -10.33 14.91 21.35
C ALA A 151 -9.61 16.27 21.22
N PRO A 152 -9.86 17.23 22.13
CA PRO A 152 -9.17 18.52 22.13
C PRO A 152 -7.65 18.35 22.14
N ASN A 153 -6.95 19.19 21.38
CA ASN A 153 -5.49 19.21 21.24
C ASN A 153 -4.85 17.93 20.63
N MET A 154 -5.66 16.98 20.16
CA MET A 154 -5.17 15.83 19.36
C MET A 154 -5.27 16.21 17.88
N PHE A 155 -4.26 16.91 17.38
CA PHE A 155 -4.29 17.43 16.01
C PHE A 155 -3.96 16.34 15.00
N PRO A 156 -4.88 16.05 14.05
CA PRO A 156 -4.60 15.08 13.00
C PRO A 156 -3.52 15.57 12.06
N PHE A 157 -2.79 14.63 11.48
CA PHE A 157 -1.79 14.90 10.44
C PHE A 157 -1.75 13.75 9.44
N ILE A 158 -1.09 13.94 8.31
CA ILE A 158 -0.82 12.88 7.33
C ILE A 158 0.54 13.13 6.67
N SER A 159 1.30 12.06 6.42
CA SER A 159 2.64 12.15 5.81
C SER A 159 2.60 11.81 4.32
N ALA A 160 1.82 10.80 3.93
CA ALA A 160 1.71 10.41 2.53
C ALA A 160 0.39 9.71 2.23
N ILE A 161 -0.05 9.79 0.97
CA ILE A 161 -1.18 9.02 0.41
C ILE A 161 -0.71 8.34 -0.87
N GLU A 162 -0.98 7.05 -1.02
CA GLU A 162 -0.84 6.35 -2.29
C GLU A 162 -2.21 5.83 -2.72
N VAL A 163 -2.51 5.96 -4.01
CA VAL A 163 -3.71 5.39 -4.62
C VAL A 163 -3.30 4.60 -5.85
N ARG A 164 -3.86 3.40 -6.00
CA ARG A 164 -3.66 2.52 -7.15
C ARG A 164 -5.00 2.06 -7.67
N ASP A 165 -5.19 2.13 -8.99
CA ASP A 165 -6.25 1.40 -9.65
C ASP A 165 -5.91 -0.07 -9.74
N LEU A 166 -6.88 -0.92 -9.45
CA LEU A 166 -6.77 -2.37 -9.51
C LEU A 166 -7.57 -2.92 -10.68
N ASP A 167 -7.17 -4.09 -11.19
CA ASP A 167 -8.01 -4.78 -12.17
C ASP A 167 -9.35 -5.15 -11.55
N SER A 168 -10.42 -4.94 -12.33
CA SER A 168 -11.80 -5.20 -11.91
C SER A 168 -12.04 -6.62 -11.38
N LYS A 169 -11.26 -7.61 -11.82
CA LYS A 169 -11.37 -9.02 -11.42
C LYS A 169 -10.68 -9.34 -10.10
N MET A 170 -9.69 -8.54 -9.67
CA MET A 170 -9.00 -8.75 -8.40
C MET A 170 -9.99 -8.70 -7.24
N TYR A 171 -9.84 -9.53 -6.23
CA TYR A 171 -10.75 -9.61 -5.08
C TYR A 171 -12.20 -9.80 -5.53
N ALA A 172 -12.46 -10.85 -6.32
CA ALA A 172 -13.73 -11.06 -7.02
C ALA A 172 -14.96 -11.05 -6.10
N ASP A 173 -14.83 -11.50 -4.85
CA ASP A 173 -15.93 -11.50 -3.88
C ASP A 173 -16.13 -10.15 -3.16
N LEU A 174 -15.38 -9.10 -3.52
CA LEU A 174 -15.57 -7.75 -3.00
C LEU A 174 -16.66 -7.03 -3.80
N ASP A 175 -17.85 -6.91 -3.20
CA ASP A 175 -18.91 -6.06 -3.75
C ASP A 175 -18.72 -4.58 -3.40
N SER A 176 -19.50 -3.71 -4.06
CA SER A 176 -19.43 -2.25 -3.91
C SER A 176 -19.97 -1.68 -2.59
N ASN A 177 -20.47 -2.53 -1.70
CA ASN A 177 -20.94 -2.15 -0.37
C ASN A 177 -19.96 -2.56 0.74
N ARG A 178 -18.87 -3.25 0.40
CA ARG A 178 -17.83 -3.67 1.32
C ARG A 178 -16.50 -3.02 0.97
N ALA A 179 -15.62 -2.98 1.95
CA ALA A 179 -14.23 -2.58 1.81
C ALA A 179 -13.36 -3.61 2.51
N LEU A 180 -12.19 -3.90 1.94
CA LEU A 180 -11.18 -4.75 2.56
C LEU A 180 -10.19 -3.86 3.27
N MET A 181 -10.19 -3.90 4.59
CA MET A 181 -9.16 -3.26 5.41
C MET A 181 -7.99 -4.22 5.54
N LEU A 182 -6.80 -3.81 5.10
CA LEU A 182 -5.63 -4.68 5.16
C LEU A 182 -5.29 -5.03 6.62
N ARG A 183 -5.10 -6.31 6.89
CA ARG A 183 -4.57 -6.81 8.17
C ARG A 183 -3.15 -7.32 8.05
N ARG A 184 -2.90 -8.13 7.02
CA ARG A 184 -1.60 -8.73 6.71
C ARG A 184 -1.51 -8.98 5.21
N ARG A 185 -0.33 -8.74 4.65
CA ARG A 185 0.11 -9.25 3.34
C ARG A 185 1.57 -9.64 3.50
N VAL A 186 1.84 -10.93 3.38
CA VAL A 186 3.11 -11.53 3.82
C VAL A 186 3.73 -12.31 2.66
N ALA A 187 5.02 -12.08 2.43
CA ALA A 187 5.84 -12.82 1.49
C ALA A 187 6.65 -13.87 2.28
N TYR A 188 6.21 -15.13 2.24
CA TYR A 188 6.93 -16.21 2.92
C TYR A 188 8.18 -16.59 2.14
N GLY A 189 9.32 -16.75 2.82
CA GLY A 189 10.58 -17.12 2.19
C GLY A 189 11.36 -15.97 1.53
N THR A 190 10.79 -14.78 1.34
CA THR A 190 11.53 -13.65 0.77
C THR A 190 12.45 -13.00 1.81
N LYS A 191 13.49 -12.30 1.34
CA LYS A 191 14.45 -11.59 2.19
C LYS A 191 14.12 -10.11 2.39
N ALA A 192 13.38 -9.52 1.45
CA ALA A 192 13.07 -8.10 1.40
C ALA A 192 11.60 -7.88 1.05
N ILE A 193 11.12 -6.67 1.31
CA ILE A 193 9.78 -6.22 0.93
C ILE A 193 9.62 -6.33 -0.58
N VAL A 194 8.54 -6.97 -1.03
CA VAL A 194 8.16 -7.05 -2.45
C VAL A 194 7.09 -5.99 -2.69
N ARG A 195 7.36 -5.05 -3.61
CA ARG A 195 6.44 -3.98 -4.06
C ARG A 195 6.96 -3.32 -5.35
N SER A 196 6.27 -2.30 -5.86
CA SER A 196 6.69 -1.51 -7.05
C SER A 196 7.03 -2.39 -8.27
N ILE A 197 8.27 -2.37 -8.77
CA ILE A 197 8.68 -3.13 -9.96
C ILE A 197 8.39 -4.64 -9.86
N ASP A 198 8.31 -5.19 -8.64
CA ASP A 198 7.98 -6.58 -8.43
C ASP A 198 6.46 -6.85 -8.35
N ASP A 199 5.63 -5.84 -8.07
CA ASP A 199 4.17 -5.93 -8.00
C ASP A 199 3.52 -4.72 -8.69
N ILE A 200 2.95 -4.93 -9.87
CA ILE A 200 2.36 -3.88 -10.72
C ILE A 200 1.24 -3.07 -10.03
N TYR A 201 0.64 -3.61 -8.97
CA TYR A 201 -0.39 -2.91 -8.16
C TYR A 201 0.19 -2.28 -6.89
N ASP A 202 1.51 -2.29 -6.74
CA ASP A 202 2.30 -1.75 -5.63
C ASP A 202 1.76 -2.11 -4.23
N ARG A 203 1.30 -3.35 -4.09
CA ARG A 203 0.97 -3.89 -2.78
C ARG A 203 2.27 -4.15 -2.03
N ILE A 204 2.32 -3.80 -0.75
CA ILE A 204 3.45 -4.11 0.12
C ILE A 204 3.32 -5.54 0.64
N TRP A 205 4.22 -6.43 0.25
CA TRP A 205 4.36 -7.75 0.84
C TRP A 205 5.54 -7.79 1.78
N VAL A 206 5.26 -7.96 3.08
CA VAL A 206 6.30 -7.94 4.12
C VAL A 206 6.89 -9.35 4.28
N PRO A 207 8.22 -9.52 4.33
CA PRO A 207 8.84 -10.81 4.63
C PRO A 207 8.29 -11.41 5.92
N ALA A 208 8.00 -12.70 5.88
CA ALA A 208 7.70 -13.42 7.11
C ALA A 208 8.95 -13.49 8.01
N VAL A 209 8.77 -13.28 9.30
CA VAL A 209 9.83 -13.57 10.29
C VAL A 209 10.03 -15.08 10.30
N SER A 210 11.25 -15.54 9.98
CA SER A 210 11.58 -16.96 10.05
C SER A 210 11.41 -17.45 11.48
N VAL A 211 10.74 -18.58 11.63
CA VAL A 211 10.50 -19.25 12.92
C VAL A 211 11.30 -20.54 12.94
N ASP A 212 11.86 -20.89 14.09
CA ASP A 212 12.59 -22.15 14.28
C ASP A 212 11.79 -23.35 13.75
N GLY A 213 12.47 -24.18 12.97
CA GLY A 213 11.88 -25.38 12.35
C GLY A 213 11.25 -25.16 10.97
N LEU A 214 11.32 -23.94 10.40
CA LEU A 214 11.00 -23.68 9.00
C LEU A 214 12.27 -23.42 8.18
N THR A 215 12.30 -23.97 6.98
CA THR A 215 13.36 -23.78 6.00
C THR A 215 12.86 -22.87 4.88
N VAL A 216 13.70 -21.93 4.46
CA VAL A 216 13.42 -21.09 3.28
C VAL A 216 13.75 -21.88 2.02
N LEU A 217 12.80 -21.95 1.10
CA LEU A 217 12.99 -22.47 -0.23
C LEU A 217 12.86 -21.34 -1.25
N THR A 218 13.76 -21.34 -2.23
CA THR A 218 13.76 -20.40 -3.35
C THR A 218 13.89 -21.22 -4.63
N SER A 219 13.05 -20.93 -5.62
CA SER A 219 13.11 -21.54 -6.94
C SER A 219 14.31 -21.01 -7.73
N ASP A 220 14.90 -21.86 -8.57
CA ASP A 220 15.93 -21.46 -9.53
C ASP A 220 15.35 -20.73 -10.76
N GLU A 221 14.02 -20.72 -10.91
CA GLU A 221 13.32 -19.99 -11.98
C GLU A 221 13.39 -18.47 -11.76
N ILE A 222 13.41 -17.73 -12.88
CA ILE A 222 13.51 -16.26 -12.84
C ILE A 222 12.11 -15.62 -12.75
N LEU A 223 11.10 -16.26 -13.36
CA LEU A 223 9.72 -15.76 -13.42
C LEU A 223 8.73 -16.92 -13.35
N VAL A 224 7.56 -16.65 -12.78
CA VAL A 224 6.41 -17.55 -12.79
C VAL A 224 5.28 -16.84 -13.51
N GLU A 225 4.69 -17.50 -14.51
CA GLU A 225 3.48 -17.02 -15.16
C GLU A 225 2.29 -17.14 -14.19
N VAL A 226 1.68 -16.01 -13.84
CA VAL A 226 0.60 -15.95 -12.86
C VAL A 226 -0.72 -15.74 -13.58
N GLY A 227 -1.45 -16.83 -13.81
CA GLY A 227 -2.79 -16.80 -14.43
C GLY A 227 -3.94 -16.58 -13.44
N LEU A 228 -3.70 -15.93 -12.29
CA LEU A 228 -4.69 -15.69 -11.24
C LEU A 228 -5.22 -14.26 -11.33
N ASP A 229 -6.53 -14.07 -11.12
CA ASP A 229 -7.16 -12.74 -11.17
C ASP A 229 -6.50 -11.75 -10.19
N ASP A 230 -6.12 -12.21 -9.00
CA ASP A 230 -5.43 -11.38 -7.99
C ASP A 230 -3.98 -11.06 -8.32
N SER A 231 -3.42 -11.67 -9.36
CA SER A 231 -2.09 -11.39 -9.91
C SER A 231 -1.01 -11.19 -8.82
N PRO A 232 -0.80 -12.13 -7.87
CA PRO A 232 0.29 -12.02 -6.90
C PRO A 232 1.65 -11.90 -7.62
N PRO A 233 2.61 -11.15 -7.07
CA PRO A 233 3.90 -10.94 -7.71
C PRO A 233 4.71 -12.24 -7.80
N SER A 234 5.43 -12.46 -8.91
CA SER A 234 6.22 -13.68 -9.12
C SER A 234 7.29 -13.86 -8.03
N ALA A 235 7.87 -12.77 -7.52
CA ALA A 235 8.84 -12.83 -6.41
C ALA A 235 8.28 -13.51 -5.15
N VAL A 236 6.97 -13.40 -4.90
CA VAL A 236 6.30 -14.11 -3.79
C VAL A 236 6.14 -15.60 -4.10
N LEU A 237 5.83 -15.96 -5.35
CA LEU A 237 5.65 -17.35 -5.76
C LEU A 237 6.96 -18.11 -5.99
N LEU A 238 8.08 -17.43 -6.16
CA LEU A 238 9.41 -18.04 -6.27
C LEU A 238 10.01 -18.39 -4.92
N ASN A 239 9.36 -18.02 -3.80
CA ASN A 239 9.86 -18.25 -2.46
C ASN A 239 8.78 -18.90 -1.59
N ALA A 240 9.21 -19.76 -0.67
CA ALA A 240 8.31 -20.43 0.25
C ALA A 240 8.99 -20.76 1.58
N PHE A 241 8.19 -21.07 2.59
CA PHE A 241 8.64 -21.80 3.77
C PHE A 241 8.23 -23.27 3.65
N SER A 242 9.11 -24.16 4.08
CA SER A 242 8.85 -25.59 4.20
C SER A 242 9.33 -26.14 5.53
N THR A 243 8.94 -27.37 5.84
CA THR A 243 9.40 -28.12 7.00
C THR A 243 9.34 -29.61 6.67
N ASP A 244 10.33 -30.37 7.14
CA ASP A 244 10.31 -31.83 7.07
C ASP A 244 9.63 -32.46 8.30
N SER A 245 9.31 -31.64 9.31
CA SER A 245 8.58 -32.06 10.50
C SER A 245 7.07 -31.82 10.36
N THR A 246 6.28 -32.85 10.64
CA THR A 246 4.81 -32.79 10.72
C THR A 246 4.30 -32.11 12.00
N SER A 247 5.19 -31.81 12.95
CA SER A 247 4.85 -31.07 14.18
C SER A 247 5.08 -29.56 14.06
N SER A 248 5.75 -29.11 13.00
CA SER A 248 5.94 -27.69 12.71
C SER A 248 4.69 -27.09 12.07
N SER A 249 4.43 -25.81 12.31
CA SER A 249 3.29 -25.10 11.73
C SER A 249 3.67 -23.68 11.35
N ILE A 250 3.12 -23.20 10.24
CA ILE A 250 3.19 -21.79 9.88
C ILE A 250 2.10 -21.05 10.65
N ARG A 251 2.52 -20.16 11.56
CA ARG A 251 1.58 -19.36 12.35
C ARG A 251 1.16 -18.11 11.58
N LEU A 252 -0.12 -18.03 11.24
CA LEU A 252 -0.70 -16.86 10.62
C LEU A 252 -1.03 -15.81 11.69
N GLY A 253 -0.18 -14.80 11.85
CA GLY A 253 -0.41 -13.69 12.77
C GLY A 253 -1.48 -12.73 12.24
N THR A 254 -2.76 -13.05 12.35
CA THR A 254 -3.82 -12.33 11.61
C THR A 254 -4.13 -10.92 12.13
N ASN A 255 -3.88 -10.63 13.41
CA ASN A 255 -4.25 -9.37 14.08
C ASN A 255 -5.71 -8.93 13.80
N LEU A 256 -6.62 -9.90 13.73
CA LEU A 256 -8.05 -9.66 13.51
C LEU A 256 -8.67 -8.96 14.73
N PRO A 257 -9.70 -8.12 14.51
CA PRO A 257 -10.38 -7.47 15.61
C PRO A 257 -11.12 -8.50 16.49
N ARG A 258 -11.35 -8.12 17.76
CA ARG A 258 -12.15 -8.95 18.69
C ARG A 258 -13.62 -9.04 18.29
N THR A 259 -14.11 -8.06 17.55
CA THR A 259 -15.46 -8.04 17.02
C THR A 259 -15.60 -8.98 15.83
N LYS A 260 -16.77 -9.62 15.69
CA LYS A 260 -17.04 -10.48 14.54
C LYS A 260 -17.11 -9.64 13.27
N VAL A 261 -16.25 -9.96 12.31
CA VAL A 261 -16.20 -9.33 10.99
C VAL A 261 -16.05 -10.42 9.91
N PRO A 262 -16.61 -10.22 8.70
CA PRO A 262 -16.26 -11.04 7.55
C PRO A 262 -14.75 -10.94 7.27
N ILE A 263 -14.14 -12.05 6.84
CA ILE A 263 -12.71 -12.12 6.52
C ILE A 263 -12.59 -12.55 5.07
N TYR A 264 -11.75 -11.85 4.33
CA TYR A 264 -11.29 -12.25 3.01
C TYR A 264 -9.83 -12.68 3.14
N MET A 265 -9.51 -13.91 2.71
CA MET A 265 -8.18 -14.49 2.88
C MET A 265 -7.77 -15.22 1.61
N ASN A 266 -6.62 -14.82 1.08
CA ASN A 266 -5.95 -15.52 -0.01
C ASN A 266 -4.70 -16.20 0.53
N MET A 267 -4.48 -17.44 0.09
CA MET A 267 -3.23 -18.16 0.30
C MET A 267 -2.71 -18.59 -1.06
N TYR A 268 -1.45 -18.26 -1.34
CA TYR A 268 -0.81 -18.60 -2.60
C TYR A 268 0.20 -19.71 -2.34
N PHE A 269 0.16 -20.73 -3.20
CA PHE A 269 1.02 -21.90 -3.11
C PHE A 269 1.72 -22.10 -4.44
N SER A 270 3.01 -22.43 -4.36
CA SER A 270 3.85 -22.82 -5.46
C SER A 270 4.77 -23.94 -4.98
N GLU A 271 4.97 -24.96 -5.81
CA GLU A 271 6.05 -25.93 -5.56
C GLU A 271 7.33 -25.34 -6.13
N VAL A 272 8.24 -24.95 -5.24
CA VAL A 272 9.48 -24.25 -5.59
C VAL A 272 10.70 -25.18 -5.62
N SER A 273 10.52 -26.45 -5.24
CA SER A 273 11.55 -27.48 -5.36
C SER A 273 11.24 -28.43 -6.52
N VAL A 274 12.29 -28.92 -7.18
CA VAL A 274 12.13 -30.04 -8.12
C VAL A 274 11.89 -31.31 -7.30
N LEU A 275 10.68 -31.85 -7.40
CA LEU A 275 10.32 -33.12 -6.80
C LEU A 275 10.44 -34.25 -7.83
N ASP A 276 10.86 -35.43 -7.37
CA ASP A 276 10.74 -36.63 -8.20
C ASP A 276 9.25 -36.93 -8.46
N SER A 277 8.93 -37.58 -9.58
CA SER A 277 7.54 -37.91 -9.97
C SER A 277 6.79 -38.81 -8.97
N THR A 278 7.50 -39.39 -8.00
CA THR A 278 6.94 -40.22 -6.92
C THR A 278 6.75 -39.46 -5.61
N GLN A 279 7.27 -38.24 -5.51
CA GLN A 279 7.21 -37.42 -4.30
C GLN A 279 6.02 -36.46 -4.37
N THR A 280 5.34 -36.31 -3.25
CA THR A 280 4.25 -35.34 -3.10
C THR A 280 4.37 -34.66 -1.73
N ARG A 281 3.89 -33.42 -1.63
CA ARG A 281 3.70 -32.71 -0.37
C ARG A 281 2.21 -32.64 -0.05
N SER A 282 1.84 -32.95 1.18
CA SER A 282 0.46 -32.85 1.67
C SER A 282 0.43 -32.16 3.04
N PHE A 283 -0.59 -31.34 3.25
CA PHE A 283 -0.82 -30.55 4.47
C PHE A 283 -2.31 -30.35 4.72
#